data_AF-A0AAV0BSM7-F1
#
_entry.id   AF-A0AAV0BSM7-F1
#
_cell.length_a   1.000
_cell.length_b   1.000
_cell.length_c   1.000
_cell.angle_alpha   90.00
_cell.angle_beta   90.00
_cell.angle_gamma   90.00
#
_symmetry.space_group_name_H-M   'P 1'
#
loop_
_entity.id
_entity.type
_entity.pdbx_description
1 polymer ?
#
loop_
_entity_poly.entity_id
_entity_poly.type
_entity_poly.pdbx_seq_one_letter_code
_entity_poly.pdbx_strand_id
1 'polypeptide(L)'
;MRKFLLLCYFLGTIIAELYFLGLFVLGYPSTSRSKRSHIHSRSSFELEAKDISGSKCDSIKVRKEWRTLSYSEKASYIKSVKCLTQKPAKILGKSYRRWDDFQFVHCEKINEIHSTSIFLPCKSTLSTAVLWHRYFLYLYEKALREECELSGPIPYWDWTLDAKNFTRSPIWSPDPIVRTSE
;
A
#
# COMPACT_ATOMS: atom_id res chain seq x y z
N MET A 1 55.54 -12.31 7.71
CA MET A 1 54.61 -11.19 8.01
C MET A 1 53.19 -11.62 8.45
N ARG A 2 52.98 -12.83 9.00
CA ARG A 2 51.68 -13.23 9.59
C ARG A 2 51.68 -13.32 11.13
N LYS A 3 52.83 -13.15 11.78
CA LYS A 3 52.96 -13.16 13.25
C LYS A 3 52.85 -11.78 13.91
N PHE A 4 52.99 -10.68 13.14
CA PHE A 4 52.88 -9.31 13.67
C PHE A 4 51.42 -8.80 13.73
N LEU A 5 50.55 -9.26 12.83
CA LEU A 5 49.14 -8.83 12.82
C LEU A 5 48.29 -9.47 13.93
N LEU A 6 48.64 -10.65 14.45
CA LEU A 6 47.92 -11.25 15.58
C LEU A 6 48.22 -10.56 16.93
N LEU A 7 49.39 -9.95 17.10
CA LEU A 7 49.73 -9.23 18.34
C LEU A 7 48.93 -7.92 18.48
N CYS A 8 48.69 -7.22 17.37
CA CYS A 8 47.89 -5.98 17.39
C CYS A 8 46.40 -6.23 17.69
N TYR A 9 45.87 -7.38 17.27
CA TYR A 9 44.47 -7.75 17.56
C TYR A 9 44.27 -8.17 19.02
N PHE A 10 45.24 -8.84 19.65
CA PHE A 10 45.12 -9.27 21.06
C PHE A 10 45.35 -8.14 22.07
N LEU A 11 46.20 -7.16 21.76
CA LEU A 11 46.42 -6.00 22.64
C LEU A 11 45.29 -4.96 22.57
N GLY A 12 44.55 -4.88 21.45
CA GLY A 12 43.43 -3.94 21.28
C GLY A 12 42.14 -4.34 22.01
N THR A 13 41.90 -5.64 22.21
CA THR A 13 40.68 -6.13 22.89
C THR A 13 40.75 -6.05 24.42
N ILE A 14 41.95 -6.14 25.02
CA ILE A 14 42.11 -6.06 26.48
C ILE A 14 41.94 -4.61 27.00
N ILE A 15 42.27 -3.61 26.19
CA ILE A 15 42.11 -2.19 26.58
C ILE A 15 40.64 -1.77 26.56
N ALA A 16 39.79 -2.34 25.70
CA ALA A 16 38.37 -1.99 25.62
C ALA A 16 37.51 -2.52 26.78
N GLU A 17 37.89 -3.65 27.40
CA GLU A 17 37.13 -4.22 28.54
C GLU A 17 37.48 -3.56 29.89
N LEU A 18 38.67 -2.97 30.04
CA LEU A 18 39.06 -2.26 31.27
C LEU A 18 38.43 -0.86 31.40
N TYR A 19 37.95 -0.26 30.30
CA TYR A 19 37.18 0.99 30.37
C TYR A 19 35.71 0.79 30.77
N PHE A 20 35.12 -0.39 30.53
CA PHE A 20 33.71 -0.66 30.86
C PHE A 20 33.48 -1.09 32.32
N LEU A 21 34.52 -1.51 33.04
CA LEU A 21 34.45 -1.83 34.47
C LEU A 21 34.85 -0.67 35.40
N GLY A 22 35.28 0.47 34.85
CA GLY A 22 35.77 1.64 35.62
C GLY A 22 34.73 2.72 35.95
N LEU A 23 33.50 2.64 35.43
CA LEU A 23 32.45 3.67 35.66
C LEU A 23 31.49 3.36 36.83
N PHE A 24 31.73 2.30 37.59
CA PHE A 24 30.83 1.86 38.67
C PHE A 24 31.22 2.31 40.09
N VAL A 25 32.23 3.18 40.28
CA VAL A 25 32.74 3.54 41.62
C VAL A 25 32.87 5.05 41.85
N LEU A 26 31.98 5.88 41.29
CA LEU A 26 31.79 7.24 41.79
C LEU A 26 30.33 7.40 42.21
N GLY A 27 30.09 7.12 43.48
CA GLY A 27 28.81 7.30 44.15
C GLY A 27 28.35 8.75 44.06
N TYR A 28 27.15 8.96 43.53
CA TYR A 28 26.48 10.24 43.57
C TYR A 28 25.70 10.38 44.88
N PRO A 29 25.83 11.51 45.59
CA PRO A 29 25.16 11.73 46.86
C PRO A 29 23.63 11.85 46.69
N SER A 30 22.91 11.10 47.52
CA SER A 30 21.46 11.17 47.71
C SER A 30 21.07 12.58 48.19
N THR A 31 20.45 13.37 47.32
CA THR A 31 19.84 14.66 47.69
C THR A 31 18.36 14.50 47.99
N SER A 32 17.94 15.11 49.09
CA SER A 32 16.61 14.96 49.69
C SER A 32 15.48 15.46 48.80
N ARG A 33 14.33 14.80 48.92
CA ARG A 33 13.05 15.10 48.27
C ARG A 33 12.50 16.48 48.70
N SER A 34 12.74 17.50 47.87
CA SER A 34 12.00 18.76 47.94
C SER A 34 10.73 18.66 47.10
N LYS A 35 9.55 18.75 47.74
CA LYS A 35 8.26 18.84 47.05
C LYS A 35 8.16 20.22 46.38
N ARG A 36 8.43 20.28 45.07
CA ARG A 36 8.17 21.48 44.27
C ARG A 36 6.71 21.47 43.83
N SER A 37 5.98 22.50 44.26
CA SER A 37 4.61 22.80 43.85
C SER A 37 4.51 22.95 42.33
N HIS A 38 3.50 22.30 41.77
CA HIS A 38 3.14 22.37 40.36
C HIS A 38 2.76 23.79 39.95
N ILE A 39 3.51 24.38 39.02
CA ILE A 39 2.98 25.33 38.04
C ILE A 39 3.69 25.02 36.72
N HIS A 40 3.20 24.02 35.98
CA HIS A 40 3.51 23.91 34.57
C HIS A 40 2.41 24.67 33.84
N SER A 41 2.74 25.88 33.39
CA SER A 41 1.95 26.56 32.36
C SER A 41 1.97 25.65 31.14
N ARG A 42 0.90 24.86 31.01
CA ARG A 42 0.63 24.04 29.84
C ARG A 42 -0.04 25.01 28.89
N SER A 43 0.69 25.55 27.92
CA SER A 43 0.02 26.20 26.80
C SER A 43 -0.80 25.11 26.12
N SER A 44 -2.10 25.12 26.40
CA SER A 44 -3.09 24.44 25.61
C SER A 44 -3.06 25.12 24.24
N PHE A 45 -2.21 24.62 23.35
CA PHE A 45 -2.51 24.69 21.93
C PHE A 45 -3.73 23.80 21.73
N GLU A 46 -4.92 24.38 21.98
CA GLU A 46 -6.15 23.91 21.37
C GLU A 46 -5.93 24.05 19.87
N LEU A 47 -5.59 22.92 19.23
CA LEU A 47 -5.82 22.78 17.81
C LEU A 47 -7.34 22.90 17.67
N GLU A 48 -7.78 24.10 17.33
CA GLU A 48 -9.12 24.36 16.87
C GLU A 48 -9.33 23.39 15.71
N ALA A 49 -10.07 22.31 15.97
CA ALA A 49 -10.53 21.41 14.95
C ALA A 49 -11.45 22.27 14.10
N LYS A 50 -10.87 22.87 13.06
CA LYS A 50 -11.63 23.51 12.01
C LYS A 50 -12.56 22.43 11.53
N ASP A 51 -13.84 22.57 11.87
CA ASP A 51 -14.91 21.82 11.27
C ASP A 51 -14.86 22.21 9.79
N ILE A 52 -14.01 21.49 9.05
CA ILE A 52 -14.15 21.37 7.63
C ILE A 52 -15.47 20.67 7.55
N SER A 53 -16.57 21.44 7.52
CA SER A 53 -17.88 20.97 7.13
C SER A 53 -17.62 20.24 5.83
N GLY A 54 -17.48 18.91 5.94
CA GLY A 54 -16.83 18.11 4.93
C GLY A 54 -17.51 18.44 3.62
N SER A 55 -16.74 18.75 2.57
CA SER A 55 -17.30 18.86 1.22
C SER A 55 -18.27 17.70 1.07
N LYS A 56 -19.56 17.99 0.93
CA LYS A 56 -20.56 16.94 0.81
C LYS A 56 -20.09 16.05 -0.33
N CYS A 57 -19.94 14.76 -0.04
CA CYS A 57 -19.63 13.81 -1.10
C CYS A 57 -20.89 13.72 -1.97
N ASP A 58 -20.92 14.51 -3.03
CA ASP A 58 -22.11 14.65 -3.89
C ASP A 58 -22.48 13.31 -4.54
N SER A 59 -21.48 12.44 -4.75
CA SER A 59 -21.71 11.09 -5.26
C SER A 59 -20.70 10.08 -4.70
N ILE A 60 -21.23 9.01 -4.11
CA ILE A 60 -20.45 7.85 -3.68
C ILE A 60 -20.49 6.81 -4.80
N LYS A 61 -19.32 6.41 -5.30
CA LYS A 61 -19.20 5.34 -6.30
C LYS A 61 -19.16 3.97 -5.60
N VAL A 62 -20.09 3.09 -5.95
CA VAL A 62 -20.17 1.74 -5.39
C VAL A 62 -19.50 0.74 -6.35
N ARG A 63 -18.56 -0.05 -5.83
CA ARG A 63 -18.01 -1.23 -6.52
C ARG A 63 -18.91 -2.43 -6.24
N LYS A 64 -19.19 -3.24 -7.26
CA LYS A 64 -20.18 -4.33 -7.18
C LYS A 64 -19.53 -5.69 -7.43
N GLU A 65 -20.05 -6.74 -6.83
CA GLU A 65 -19.59 -8.11 -7.10
C GLU A 65 -19.99 -8.50 -8.53
N TRP A 66 -19.10 -9.16 -9.29
CA TRP A 66 -19.27 -9.49 -10.71
C TRP A 66 -20.65 -10.08 -11.06
N ARG A 67 -21.20 -10.99 -10.25
CA ARG A 67 -22.50 -11.64 -10.47
C ARG A 67 -23.67 -10.68 -10.33
N THR A 68 -23.53 -9.66 -9.48
CA THR A 68 -24.57 -8.67 -9.21
C THR A 68 -24.69 -7.59 -10.29
N LEU A 69 -23.72 -7.51 -11.22
CA LEU A 69 -23.83 -6.62 -12.37
C LEU A 69 -24.89 -7.13 -13.35
N SER A 70 -25.72 -6.21 -13.83
CA SER A 70 -26.58 -6.43 -14.99
C SER A 70 -25.76 -6.71 -16.25
N TYR A 71 -26.43 -7.23 -17.27
CA TYR A 71 -25.79 -7.52 -18.56
C TYR A 71 -25.13 -6.28 -19.18
N SER A 72 -25.84 -5.14 -19.19
CA SER A 72 -25.32 -3.90 -19.75
C SER A 72 -24.14 -3.36 -18.96
N GLU A 73 -24.11 -3.52 -17.63
CA GLU A 73 -22.96 -3.14 -16.79
C GLU A 73 -21.73 -4.02 -17.10
N LYS A 74 -21.89 -5.34 -17.20
CA LYS A 74 -20.80 -6.26 -17.59
C LYS A 74 -20.25 -5.92 -18.97
N ALA A 75 -21.14 -5.76 -19.95
CA ALA A 75 -20.78 -5.42 -21.32
C ALA A 75 -20.08 -4.05 -21.40
N SER A 76 -20.58 -3.05 -20.66
CA SER A 76 -19.97 -1.71 -20.58
C SER A 76 -18.55 -1.78 -20.00
N TYR A 77 -18.35 -2.50 -18.89
CA TYR A 77 -17.02 -2.71 -18.32
C TYR A 77 -16.06 -3.38 -19.32
N ILE A 78 -16.46 -4.52 -19.91
CA ILE A 78 -15.63 -5.25 -20.89
C ILE A 78 -15.31 -4.37 -22.10
N LYS A 79 -16.29 -3.61 -22.61
CA LYS A 79 -16.10 -2.67 -23.71
C LYS A 79 -15.05 -1.61 -23.37
N SER A 80 -15.13 -1.01 -22.18
CA SER A 80 -14.14 -0.01 -21.75
C SER A 80 -12.74 -0.60 -21.56
N VAL A 81 -12.62 -1.84 -21.06
CA VAL A 81 -11.33 -2.55 -21.01
C VAL A 81 -10.74 -2.76 -22.41
N LYS A 82 -11.55 -3.26 -23.36
CA LYS A 82 -11.13 -3.41 -24.77
C LYS A 82 -10.76 -2.08 -25.41
N CYS A 83 -11.43 -0.98 -25.05
CA CYS A 83 -11.06 0.34 -25.52
C CYS A 83 -9.63 0.75 -25.10
N LEU A 84 -9.18 0.41 -23.88
CA LEU A 84 -7.79 0.67 -23.46
C LEU A 84 -6.75 -0.10 -24.27
N THR A 85 -7.11 -1.25 -24.83
CA THR A 85 -6.21 -2.02 -25.73
C THR A 85 -6.13 -1.42 -27.13
N GLN A 86 -6.97 -0.43 -27.46
CA GLN A 86 -7.01 0.23 -28.77
C GLN A 86 -6.40 1.64 -28.74
N LYS A 87 -6.31 2.26 -27.56
CA LYS A 87 -5.71 3.58 -27.40
C LYS A 87 -4.18 3.51 -27.36
N PRO A 88 -3.48 4.56 -27.84
CA PRO A 88 -2.03 4.63 -27.73
C PRO A 88 -1.58 4.77 -26.26
N ALA A 89 -0.48 4.11 -25.91
CA ALA A 89 0.20 4.26 -24.63
C ALA A 89 0.66 5.70 -24.37
N LYS A 90 0.71 6.07 -23.08
CA LYS A 90 1.17 7.38 -22.61
C LYS A 90 2.60 7.36 -22.10
N ILE A 91 3.10 6.21 -21.63
CA ILE A 91 4.43 6.07 -21.00
C ILE A 91 5.39 5.38 -21.97
N LEU A 92 4.99 4.24 -22.52
CA LEU A 92 5.79 3.43 -23.44
C LEU A 92 5.86 4.02 -24.87
N GLY A 93 5.04 5.03 -25.17
CA GLY A 93 4.94 5.65 -26.48
C GLY A 93 3.90 5.01 -27.40
N LYS A 94 3.62 5.68 -28.52
CA LYS A 94 2.45 5.39 -29.39
C LYS A 94 2.42 4.00 -30.03
N SER A 95 3.54 3.27 -30.06
CA SER A 95 3.61 1.90 -30.59
C SER A 95 2.99 0.86 -29.65
N TYR A 96 2.75 1.21 -28.39
CA TYR A 96 2.12 0.34 -27.39
C TYR A 96 0.69 0.79 -27.11
N ARG A 97 -0.08 -0.07 -26.44
CA ARG A 97 -1.47 0.21 -26.09
C ARG A 97 -1.53 0.88 -24.72
N ARG A 98 -2.58 1.67 -24.46
CA ARG A 98 -2.80 2.25 -23.13
C ARG A 98 -3.00 1.16 -22.08
N TRP A 99 -3.52 0.00 -22.43
CA TRP A 99 -3.50 -1.15 -21.54
C TRP A 99 -2.09 -1.54 -21.07
N ASP A 100 -1.10 -1.45 -21.97
CA ASP A 100 0.26 -1.92 -21.72
C ASP A 100 1.01 -1.06 -20.70
N ASP A 101 0.77 0.27 -20.60
CA ASP A 101 1.49 1.02 -19.56
C ASP A 101 1.04 0.65 -18.13
N PHE A 102 -0.20 0.16 -17.94
CA PHE A 102 -0.61 -0.34 -16.62
C PHE A 102 0.18 -1.60 -16.25
N GLN A 103 0.37 -2.51 -17.20
CA GLN A 103 1.18 -3.71 -16.99
C GLN A 103 2.65 -3.34 -16.77
N PHE A 104 3.20 -2.44 -17.58
CA PHE A 104 4.58 -1.98 -17.48
C PHE A 104 4.88 -1.39 -16.10
N VAL A 105 4.07 -0.43 -15.62
CA VAL A 105 4.30 0.20 -14.31
C VAL A 105 4.21 -0.82 -13.18
N HIS A 106 3.26 -1.76 -13.24
CA HIS A 106 3.17 -2.84 -12.25
C HIS A 106 4.40 -3.75 -12.26
N CYS A 107 4.89 -4.13 -13.44
CA CYS A 107 6.09 -4.95 -13.61
C CYS A 107 7.36 -4.23 -13.14
N GLU A 108 7.53 -2.96 -13.51
CA GLU A 108 8.67 -2.12 -13.10
C GLU A 108 8.77 -2.01 -11.58
N LYS A 109 7.61 -1.94 -10.90
CA LYS A 109 7.51 -1.74 -9.45
C LYS A 109 7.34 -3.02 -8.63
N ILE A 110 7.42 -4.20 -9.25
CA ILE A 110 7.11 -5.48 -8.60
C ILE A 110 7.86 -5.70 -7.27
N ASN A 111 9.15 -5.37 -7.22
CA ASN A 111 10.00 -5.54 -6.03
C ASN A 111 9.66 -4.55 -4.91
N GLU A 112 9.16 -3.37 -5.25
CA GLU A 112 8.79 -2.32 -4.29
C GLU A 112 7.41 -2.60 -3.68
N ILE A 113 6.48 -3.14 -4.48
CA ILE A 113 5.06 -3.24 -4.13
C ILE A 113 4.64 -4.62 -3.59
N HIS A 114 5.46 -5.68 -3.72
CA HIS A 114 5.13 -7.02 -3.20
C HIS A 114 6.09 -7.52 -2.10
N SER A 115 7.29 -6.96 -1.99
CA SER A 115 8.31 -7.43 -1.02
C SER A 115 8.23 -6.74 0.34
N THR A 116 7.13 -6.03 0.63
CA THR A 116 6.89 -5.37 1.90
C THR A 116 5.84 -6.14 2.70
N SER A 117 6.27 -6.81 3.77
CA SER A 117 5.39 -7.58 4.65
C SER A 117 4.34 -6.69 5.29
N ILE A 118 3.09 -7.13 5.27
CA ILE A 118 1.95 -6.47 5.91
C ILE A 118 1.99 -6.58 7.45
N PHE A 119 2.88 -7.40 8.01
CA PHE A 119 2.94 -7.73 9.45
C PHE A 119 4.26 -7.43 10.15
N LEU A 120 5.27 -6.87 9.48
CA LEU A 120 6.56 -6.55 10.12
C LEU A 120 6.74 -5.04 10.32
N PRO A 121 6.61 -4.52 11.55
CA PRO A 121 6.93 -3.13 11.86
C PRO A 121 8.45 -3.00 12.05
N CYS A 122 9.26 -3.10 10.99
CA CYS A 122 10.67 -2.71 11.10
C CYS A 122 11.33 -2.41 9.75
N LYS A 123 10.71 -1.54 8.96
CA LYS A 123 11.36 -0.41 8.26
C LYS A 123 10.27 0.66 8.15
N SER A 124 10.54 1.87 8.60
CA SER A 124 9.58 2.97 8.77
C SER A 124 9.05 3.53 7.43
N THR A 125 8.33 2.73 6.66
CA THR A 125 7.50 3.17 5.52
C THR A 125 6.28 2.28 5.48
N LEU A 126 5.17 2.82 5.98
CA LEU A 126 3.85 2.18 6.12
C LEU A 126 3.41 1.42 4.85
N SER A 127 3.03 0.15 5.01
CA SER A 127 1.98 -0.54 4.23
C SER A 127 1.93 -0.23 2.71
N THR A 128 3.08 -0.21 2.04
CA THR A 128 3.21 0.28 0.67
C THR A 128 2.42 -0.56 -0.34
N ALA A 129 2.36 -1.89 -0.15
CA ALA A 129 1.73 -2.80 -1.10
C ALA A 129 0.24 -2.55 -1.33
N VAL A 130 -0.58 -2.59 -0.26
CA VAL A 130 -2.05 -2.49 -0.37
C VAL A 130 -2.48 -1.10 -0.79
N LEU A 131 -1.81 -0.06 -0.26
CA LEU A 131 -2.09 1.33 -0.61
C LEU A 131 -1.74 1.60 -2.08
N TRP A 132 -0.62 1.05 -2.56
CA TRP A 132 -0.23 1.16 -3.96
C TRP A 132 -1.26 0.52 -4.88
N HIS A 133 -1.70 -0.72 -4.61
CA HIS A 133 -2.71 -1.39 -5.45
C HIS A 133 -4.06 -0.66 -5.44
N ARG A 134 -4.47 -0.11 -4.29
CA ARG A 134 -5.68 0.71 -4.19
C ARG A 134 -5.58 1.95 -5.08
N TYR A 135 -4.45 2.65 -5.06
CA TYR A 135 -4.22 3.83 -5.89
C TYR A 135 -4.08 3.46 -7.38
N PHE A 136 -3.41 2.36 -7.69
CA PHE A 136 -3.28 1.83 -9.04
C PHE A 136 -4.64 1.50 -9.65
N LEU A 137 -5.52 0.82 -8.89
CA LEU A 137 -6.89 0.53 -9.33
C LEU A 137 -7.74 1.81 -9.46
N TYR A 138 -7.50 2.85 -8.65
CA TYR A 138 -8.15 4.15 -8.82
C TYR A 138 -7.73 4.82 -10.14
N LEU A 139 -6.44 4.83 -10.47
CA LEU A 139 -5.95 5.36 -11.75
C LEU A 139 -6.45 4.55 -12.95
N TYR A 140 -6.56 3.23 -12.79
CA TYR A 140 -7.14 2.35 -13.79
C TYR A 140 -8.63 2.64 -14.01
N GLU A 141 -9.41 2.78 -12.93
CA GLU A 141 -10.81 3.23 -13.01
C GLU A 141 -10.92 4.61 -13.67
N LYS A 142 -10.04 5.56 -13.30
CA LYS A 142 -10.01 6.90 -13.90
C LYS A 142 -9.80 6.82 -15.41
N ALA A 143 -8.84 6.03 -15.89
CA ALA A 143 -8.60 5.84 -17.31
C ALA A 143 -9.81 5.20 -18.03
N LEU A 144 -10.44 4.20 -17.42
CA LEU A 144 -11.67 3.60 -17.99
C LEU A 144 -12.80 4.62 -18.14
N ARG A 145 -12.96 5.53 -17.17
CA ARG A 145 -14.01 6.55 -17.19
C ARG A 145 -13.72 7.71 -18.13
N GLU A 146 -12.53 8.28 -18.04
CA GLU A 146 -12.16 9.50 -18.76
C GLU A 146 -11.75 9.23 -20.20
N GLU A 147 -11.12 8.09 -20.48
CA GLU A 147 -10.64 7.78 -21.83
C GLU A 147 -11.61 6.89 -22.59
N CYS A 148 -12.32 6.00 -21.88
CA CYS A 148 -13.17 4.96 -22.46
C CYS A 148 -14.63 4.99 -21.99
N GLU A 149 -15.06 6.12 -21.41
CA GLU A 149 -16.45 6.46 -21.13
C GLU A 149 -17.20 5.43 -20.27
N LEU A 150 -16.50 4.76 -19.35
CA LEU A 150 -17.16 3.84 -18.42
C LEU A 150 -18.13 4.60 -17.50
N SER A 151 -19.43 4.41 -17.70
CA SER A 151 -20.48 4.96 -16.83
C SER A 151 -20.82 4.05 -15.65
N GLY A 152 -20.64 2.73 -15.81
CA GLY A 152 -21.03 1.71 -14.82
C GLY A 152 -20.13 1.60 -13.57
N PRO A 153 -20.46 0.65 -12.68
CA PRO A 153 -19.62 0.32 -11.52
C PRO A 153 -18.33 -0.40 -11.95
N ILE A 154 -17.30 -0.33 -11.10
CA ILE A 154 -16.14 -1.22 -11.21
C ILE A 154 -16.48 -2.54 -10.51
N PRO A 155 -16.36 -3.69 -11.19
CA PRO A 155 -16.63 -4.97 -10.57
C PRO A 155 -15.49 -5.41 -9.63
N TYR A 156 -15.81 -6.26 -8.67
CA TYR A 156 -14.84 -7.09 -7.95
C TYR A 156 -15.25 -8.56 -8.03
N TRP A 157 -14.28 -9.45 -7.83
CA TRP A 157 -14.50 -10.89 -7.75
C TRP A 157 -14.49 -11.32 -6.28
N ASP A 158 -15.64 -11.81 -5.80
CA ASP A 158 -15.69 -12.52 -4.53
C ASP A 158 -15.28 -13.99 -4.74
N TRP A 159 -14.01 -14.28 -4.45
CA TRP A 159 -13.41 -15.61 -4.59
C TRP A 159 -13.95 -16.61 -3.57
N THR A 160 -14.56 -16.16 -2.47
CA THR A 160 -15.10 -17.06 -1.43
C THR A 160 -16.27 -17.90 -1.97
N LEU A 161 -17.03 -17.36 -2.92
CA LEU A 161 -18.12 -18.04 -3.61
C LEU A 161 -17.64 -19.15 -4.55
N ASP A 162 -16.38 -19.08 -4.99
CA ASP A 162 -15.79 -20.00 -5.97
C ASP A 162 -14.71 -20.90 -5.38
N ALA A 163 -14.42 -20.78 -4.08
CA ALA A 163 -13.29 -21.46 -3.44
C ALA A 163 -13.32 -22.99 -3.61
N LYS A 164 -14.51 -23.59 -3.72
CA LYS A 164 -14.68 -25.03 -3.97
C LYS A 164 -14.37 -25.43 -5.41
N ASN A 165 -14.67 -24.57 -6.38
CA ASN A 165 -14.42 -24.83 -7.80
C ASN A 165 -14.30 -23.52 -8.58
N PHE A 166 -13.07 -23.00 -8.64
CA PHE A 166 -12.81 -21.70 -9.27
C PHE A 166 -13.07 -21.70 -10.78
N THR A 167 -12.94 -22.85 -11.46
CA THR A 167 -13.15 -22.95 -12.92
C THR A 167 -14.59 -22.70 -13.34
N ARG A 168 -15.55 -22.92 -12.43
CA ARG A 168 -16.98 -22.60 -12.66
C ARG A 168 -17.32 -21.15 -12.35
N SER A 169 -16.35 -20.34 -11.92
CA SER A 169 -16.61 -18.94 -11.64
C SER A 169 -17.07 -18.22 -12.91
N PRO A 170 -18.12 -17.41 -12.82
CA PRO A 170 -18.63 -16.65 -13.94
C PRO A 170 -17.66 -15.59 -14.49
N ILE A 171 -16.57 -15.30 -13.78
CA ILE A 171 -15.50 -14.44 -14.30
C ILE A 171 -14.70 -15.10 -15.42
N TRP A 172 -14.66 -16.44 -15.46
CA TRP A 172 -13.99 -17.22 -16.51
C TRP A 172 -14.94 -17.67 -17.62
N SER A 173 -16.22 -17.26 -17.54
CA SER A 173 -17.22 -17.61 -18.55
C SER A 173 -16.80 -17.07 -19.92
N PRO A 174 -16.81 -17.90 -20.99
CA PRO A 174 -16.65 -17.40 -22.35
C PRO A 174 -17.87 -16.57 -22.80
N ASP A 175 -19.02 -16.78 -22.14
CA ASP A 175 -20.23 -16.00 -22.37
C ASP A 175 -20.13 -14.65 -21.64
N PRO A 176 -20.20 -13.51 -22.36
CA PRO A 176 -20.34 -12.20 -21.72
C PRO A 176 -21.63 -12.07 -20.89
N ILE A 177 -22.59 -12.98 -21.09
CA ILE A 177 -23.87 -13.09 -20.40
C ILE A 177 -23.76 -14.19 -19.34
N VAL A 178 -23.23 -13.91 -18.15
CA VAL A 178 -23.42 -14.86 -17.05
C VAL A 178 -24.89 -14.80 -16.66
N ARG A 179 -25.72 -15.65 -17.27
CA ARG A 179 -27.01 -16.07 -16.74
C ARG A 179 -26.71 -16.85 -15.47
N THR A 180 -26.89 -16.25 -14.32
CA THR A 180 -27.07 -17.01 -13.08
C THR A 180 -28.50 -17.55 -13.11
N SER A 181 -28.73 -18.61 -13.88
CA SER A 181 -29.93 -19.44 -13.72
C SER A 181 -29.57 -20.61 -12.83
N GLU A 182 -30.15 -20.57 -11.63
CA GLU A 182 -30.54 -21.68 -10.74
C GLU A 182 -29.46 -22.69 -10.32
#